data_AF-A0A3B9WVI2-F1
#
_entry.id   AF-A0A3B9WVI2-F1
#
_cell.length_a   1.000
_cell.length_b   1.000
_cell.length_c   1.000
_cell.angle_alpha   90.00
_cell.angle_beta   90.00
_cell.angle_gamma   90.00
#
_symmetry.space_group_name_H-M   'P 1'
#
loop_
_entity.id
_entity.type
_entity.pdbx_description
1 polymer ?
#
loop_
_entity_poly.entity_id
_entity_poly.type
_entity_poly.pdbx_seq_one_letter_code
_entity_poly.pdbx_strand_id
1 'polypeptide(L)'
;MENTPKVKIGIVAVSRDCFPEELSVNRRKALVKAYNEKFDADDIYECPVCIVESEIHMCQALEDIKKAGCNALCVYLGNFGPEISETLLAKHFDG
;
A
#
# COMPACT_ATOMS: atom_id res chain seq x y z
N MET A 1 -13.17 17.49 -21.50
CA MET A 1 -13.13 17.45 -20.02
C MET A 1 -13.57 16.05 -19.63
N GLU A 2 -12.69 15.25 -19.06
CA GLU A 2 -13.08 13.93 -18.55
C GLU A 2 -13.83 14.12 -17.24
N ASN A 3 -15.05 13.60 -17.17
CA ASN A 3 -15.90 13.65 -15.97
C ASN A 3 -15.70 12.41 -15.08
N THR A 4 -14.55 11.75 -15.22
CA THR A 4 -14.18 10.56 -14.46
C THR A 4 -13.30 11.00 -13.28
N PRO A 5 -13.57 10.54 -12.06
CA PRO A 5 -12.68 10.80 -10.93
C PRO A 5 -11.27 10.30 -11.26
N LYS A 6 -10.26 11.12 -10.97
CA LYS A 6 -8.86 10.66 -11.03
C LYS A 6 -8.60 9.77 -9.82
N VAL A 7 -8.23 8.53 -10.08
CA VAL A 7 -7.87 7.57 -9.03
C VAL A 7 -6.38 7.69 -8.74
N LYS A 8 -6.03 7.78 -7.46
CA LYS A 8 -4.67 7.72 -6.95
C LYS A 8 -4.59 6.61 -5.92
N ILE A 9 -4.02 5.48 -6.32
CA ILE A 9 -4.01 4.24 -5.52
C ILE A 9 -2.82 4.24 -4.57
N GLY A 10 -3.05 4.20 -3.26
CA GLY A 10 -2.01 3.93 -2.27
C GLY A 10 -1.69 2.44 -2.21
N ILE A 11 -0.45 2.06 -2.51
CA ILE A 11 0.04 0.68 -2.42
C ILE A 11 0.79 0.50 -1.11
N VAL A 12 0.24 -0.33 -0.21
CA VAL A 12 0.82 -0.62 1.10
C VAL A 12 1.25 -2.07 1.17
N ALA A 13 2.53 -2.31 1.44
CA ALA A 13 3.09 -3.66 1.58
C ALA A 13 2.77 -4.25 2.97
N VAL A 14 2.48 -5.54 3.01
CA VAL A 14 2.25 -6.29 4.25
C VAL A 14 3.27 -7.42 4.37
N SER A 15 3.72 -7.69 5.60
CA SER A 15 4.59 -8.80 5.94
C SER A 15 4.19 -9.41 7.28
N ARG A 16 4.80 -10.56 7.59
CA ARG A 16 4.77 -11.18 8.91
C ARG A 16 6.11 -11.06 9.61
N ASP A 17 6.10 -11.15 10.93
CA ASP A 17 7.30 -11.12 11.78
C ASP A 17 8.27 -12.29 11.49
N CYS A 18 7.72 -13.41 11.04
CA CYS A 18 8.48 -14.62 10.67
C CYS A 18 9.16 -14.55 9.29
N PHE A 19 8.98 -13.46 8.55
CA PHE A 19 9.68 -13.19 7.29
C PHE A 19 10.49 -11.89 7.37
N PRO A 20 11.62 -11.78 6.65
CA PRO A 20 12.32 -10.51 6.50
C PRO A 20 11.39 -9.47 5.85
N GLU A 21 11.19 -8.32 6.51
CA GLU A 21 10.38 -7.21 5.99
C GLU A 21 10.83 -6.78 4.59
N GLU A 22 12.15 -6.77 4.36
CA GLU A 22 12.76 -6.42 3.08
C GLU A 22 12.22 -7.24 1.90
N LEU A 23 11.78 -8.49 2.14
CA LEU A 23 11.21 -9.32 1.09
C LEU A 23 9.93 -8.68 0.52
N SER A 24 9.04 -8.21 1.40
CA SER A 24 7.78 -7.57 1.00
C SER A 24 8.04 -6.19 0.39
N VAL A 25 8.94 -5.41 1.01
CA VAL A 25 9.35 -4.08 0.52
C VAL A 25 9.94 -4.17 -0.90
N ASN A 26 10.85 -5.11 -1.15
CA ASN A 26 11.51 -5.26 -2.44
C ASN A 26 10.54 -5.77 -3.52
N ARG A 27 9.60 -6.64 -3.16
CA ARG A 27 8.56 -7.12 -4.08
C ARG A 27 7.58 -6.00 -4.46
N ARG A 28 7.17 -5.14 -3.51
CA ARG A 28 6.38 -3.93 -3.80
C ARG A 28 7.12 -3.00 -4.75
N LYS A 29 8.41 -2.73 -4.50
CA LYS A 29 9.25 -1.91 -5.39
C LYS A 29 9.32 -2.48 -6.81
N ALA A 30 9.47 -3.80 -6.95
CA ALA A 30 9.49 -4.47 -8.24
C ALA A 30 8.14 -4.34 -8.98
N LEU A 31 7.01 -4.47 -8.27
CA LEU A 31 5.67 -4.25 -8.81
C LEU A 31 5.51 -2.81 -9.33
N VAL A 32 5.84 -1.83 -8.50
CA VAL A 32 5.70 -0.40 -8.83
C VAL A 32 6.59 -0.03 -10.00
N LYS A 33 7.83 -0.53 -10.04
CA LYS A 33 8.72 -0.35 -11.19
C LYS A 33 8.08 -0.91 -12.47
N ALA A 34 7.58 -2.14 -12.43
CA ALA A 34 6.95 -2.76 -13.60
C ALA A 34 5.65 -2.05 -14.03
N TYR A 35 4.92 -1.45 -13.09
CA TYR A 35 3.74 -0.62 -13.38
C TYR A 35 4.14 0.66 -14.09
N ASN A 36 5.13 1.40 -13.56
CA ASN A 36 5.61 2.67 -14.12
C ASN A 36 6.27 2.52 -15.50
N GLU A 37 6.73 1.32 -15.86
CA GLU A 37 7.22 1.01 -17.22
C GLU A 37 6.08 0.95 -18.26
N LYS A 38 4.82 0.81 -17.83
CA LYS A 38 3.65 0.55 -18.70
C LYS A 38 2.52 1.56 -18.56
N PHE A 39 2.40 2.21 -17.41
CA PHE A 39 1.29 3.05 -17.00
C PHE A 39 1.78 4.35 -16.37
N ASP A 40 0.87 5.28 -16.08
CA ASP A 40 1.21 6.59 -15.51
C ASP A 40 1.63 6.43 -14.05
N ALA A 41 2.79 6.99 -13.70
CA ALA A 41 3.30 6.95 -12.33
C ALA A 41 2.42 7.77 -11.36
N ASP A 42 1.64 8.73 -11.87
CA ASP A 42 0.72 9.54 -11.07
C ASP A 42 -0.53 8.76 -10.63
N ASP A 43 -0.83 7.60 -11.24
CA ASP A 43 -1.97 6.74 -10.89
C ASP A 43 -1.78 6.03 -9.54
N ILE A 44 -0.54 5.87 -9.09
CA ILE A 44 -0.19 5.09 -7.90
C ILE A 44 0.75 5.85 -6.95
N TYR A 45 0.71 5.48 -5.67
CA TYR A 45 1.59 5.98 -4.64
C TYR A 45 2.19 4.81 -3.84
N GLU A 46 3.52 4.76 -3.79
CA GLU A 46 4.28 3.77 -3.01
C GLU A 46 4.36 4.19 -1.54
N CYS A 47 3.52 3.63 -0.65
CA CYS A 47 3.63 3.91 0.79
C CYS A 47 4.93 3.32 1.35
N PRO A 48 5.83 4.10 1.98
CA PRO A 48 7.11 3.62 2.48
C PRO A 48 6.99 2.69 3.69
N VAL A 49 5.83 2.67 4.35
CA VAL A 49 5.58 1.85 5.54
C VAL A 49 5.16 0.44 5.11
N CYS A 50 5.85 -0.57 5.65
CA CYS A 50 5.42 -1.96 5.56
C CYS A 50 4.69 -2.36 6.86
N ILE A 51 3.50 -2.94 6.74
CA ILE A 51 2.75 -3.44 7.90
C ILE A 51 3.30 -4.82 8.25
N VAL A 52 4.08 -4.89 9.32
CA VAL A 52 4.57 -6.14 9.92
C VAL A 52 3.79 -6.43 11.20
N GLU A 53 2.68 -7.17 11.11
CA GLU A 53 1.84 -7.62 12.24
C GLU A 53 1.63 -6.57 13.36
N SER A 54 1.43 -5.30 12.99
CA SER A 54 1.44 -4.18 13.93
C SER A 54 0.40 -3.12 13.58
N GLU A 55 -0.45 -2.80 14.55
CA GLU A 55 -1.40 -1.69 14.45
C GLU A 55 -0.70 -0.33 14.37
N ILE A 56 0.50 -0.18 14.95
CA ILE A 56 1.28 1.05 14.84
C ILE A 56 1.69 1.26 13.38
N HIS A 57 2.19 0.20 12.71
CA HIS A 57 2.53 0.27 11.29
C HIS A 57 1.29 0.54 10.43
N MET A 58 0.14 -0.05 10.77
CA MET A 58 -1.13 0.23 10.10
C MET A 58 -1.52 1.71 10.22
N CYS A 59 -1.51 2.29 11.43
CA CYS A 59 -1.82 3.70 11.63
C CYS A 59 -0.87 4.62 10.86
N GLN A 60 0.43 4.30 10.86
CA GLN A 60 1.43 5.05 10.10
C GLN A 60 1.17 4.98 8.59
N ALA A 61 0.88 3.79 8.05
CA ALA A 61 0.54 3.61 6.64
C ALA A 61 -0.75 4.35 6.27
N LEU A 62 -1.78 4.28 7.12
CA LEU A 62 -3.05 4.99 6.93
C LEU A 62 -2.86 6.51 6.88
N GLU A 63 -2.10 7.07 7.82
CA GLU A 63 -1.81 8.50 7.84
C GLU A 63 -1.01 8.93 6.60
N ASP A 64 -0.04 8.11 6.19
CA ASP A 64 0.84 8.40 5.06
C ASP A 64 0.06 8.44 3.73
N ILE A 65 -0.75 7.41 3.43
CA ILE A 65 -1.56 7.39 2.20
C ILE A 65 -2.64 8.48 2.19
N LYS A 66 -3.20 8.84 3.36
CA LYS A 66 -4.13 9.97 3.50
C LYS A 66 -3.43 11.31 3.22
N LYS A 67 -2.24 11.53 3.78
CA LYS A 67 -1.42 12.73 3.51
C LYS A 67 -0.99 12.83 2.04
N ALA A 68 -0.75 11.69 1.39
CA ALA A 68 -0.44 11.62 -0.03
C ALA A 68 -1.65 11.89 -0.96
N GLY A 69 -2.87 12.01 -0.40
CA GLY A 69 -4.10 12.25 -1.14
C GLY A 69 -4.57 11.04 -1.96
N CYS A 70 -4.24 9.83 -1.52
CA CYS A 70 -4.74 8.61 -2.15
C CYS A 70 -6.25 8.50 -1.93
N ASN A 71 -6.97 8.08 -2.98
CA ASN A 71 -8.41 7.88 -2.97
C ASN A 71 -8.84 6.47 -3.43
N ALA A 72 -7.89 5.54 -3.34
CA ALA A 72 -8.04 4.11 -3.52
C ALA A 72 -6.90 3.40 -2.78
N LEU A 73 -7.13 2.15 -2.37
CA LEU A 73 -6.15 1.35 -1.62
C LEU A 73 -5.84 0.03 -2.32
N CYS A 74 -4.56 -0.30 -2.38
CA CYS A 74 -4.05 -1.62 -2.73
C CYS A 74 -3.25 -2.18 -1.54
N VAL A 75 -3.81 -3.20 -0.88
CA VAL A 75 -3.09 -3.98 0.13
C VAL A 75 -2.25 -5.03 -0.59
N TYR A 76 -0.94 -4.81 -0.66
CA TYR A 76 -0.01 -5.69 -1.36
C TYR A 76 0.56 -6.75 -0.43
N LEU A 77 0.07 -7.99 -0.60
CA LEU A 77 0.60 -9.16 0.08
C LEU A 77 1.93 -9.59 -0.56
N GLY A 78 3.01 -8.92 -0.15
CA GLY A 78 4.36 -9.25 -0.64
C GLY A 78 4.85 -10.63 -0.22
N ASN A 79 4.23 -11.25 0.79
CA ASN A 79 4.39 -12.66 1.15
C ASN A 79 3.05 -13.30 1.52
N PHE A 80 2.79 -13.56 2.80
CA PHE A 80 1.54 -14.05 3.34
C PHE A 80 0.96 -12.96 4.27
N GLY A 81 -0.29 -12.57 4.07
CA GLY A 81 -0.96 -11.64 4.98
C GLY A 81 -1.30 -12.33 6.30
N PRO A 82 -1.06 -11.71 7.47
CA PRO A 82 -1.48 -12.26 8.75
C PRO A 82 -3.00 -12.11 9.03
N GLU A 83 -3.75 -11.49 8.10
CA GLU A 83 -5.19 -11.20 8.13
C GLU A 83 -5.63 -10.44 9.40
N ILE A 84 -4.78 -9.57 9.92
CA ILE A 84 -5.00 -8.80 11.15
C ILE A 84 -4.88 -7.29 10.89
N SER A 85 -3.73 -6.68 11.17
CA SER A 85 -3.50 -5.23 11.06
C SER A 85 -3.69 -4.68 9.65
N GLU A 86 -3.43 -5.46 8.60
CA GLU A 86 -3.70 -5.02 7.24
C GLU A 86 -5.20 -4.95 6.89
N THR A 87 -6.03 -5.77 7.53
CA THR A 87 -7.49 -5.69 7.33
C THR A 87 -8.07 -4.47 8.05
N LEU A 88 -7.46 -4.05 9.16
CA LEU A 88 -7.78 -2.79 9.83
C LEU A 88 -7.48 -1.59 8.94
N LEU A 89 -6.41 -1.63 8.13
CA LEU A 89 -6.14 -0.58 7.15
C LEU A 89 -7.32 -0.41 6.21
N ALA A 90 -7.81 -1.50 5.61
CA ALA A 90 -8.96 -1.47 4.71
C ALA A 90 -10.25 -1.01 5.41
N LYS A 91 -10.42 -1.34 6.69
CA LYS A 91 -11.56 -0.89 7.51
C LYS A 91 -11.54 0.62 7.78
N HIS A 92 -10.36 1.21 7.94
CA HIS A 92 -10.17 2.61 8.36
C HIS A 92 -9.84 3.57 7.21
N PHE A 93 -9.62 3.03 6.01
CA PHE A 93 -9.40 3.83 4.81
C PHE A 93 -10.75 4.24 4.19
N ASP A 94 -10.94 5.54 4.00
CA ASP A 94 -12.27 6.12 3.74
C ASP A 94 -12.61 6.29 2.24
N GLY A 95 -11.78 5.77 1.35
CA GLY A 95 -11.99 5.87 -0.09
C GLY A 95 -10.69 5.96 -0.82
#